data_AF-A0A935E995-F1
#
_entry.id   AF-A0A935E995-F1
#
_cell.length_a   1.000
_cell.length_b   1.000
_cell.length_c   1.000
_cell.angle_alpha   90.00
_cell.angle_beta   90.00
_cell.angle_gamma   90.00
#
_symmetry.space_group_name_H-M   'P 1'
#
loop_
_entity.id
_entity.type
_entity.pdbx_description
1 polymer ?
#
loop_
_entity_poly.entity_id
_entity_poly.type
_entity_poly.pdbx_seq_one_letter_code
_entity_poly.pdbx_strand_id
1 'polypeptide(L)'
;MHPRLRRLGERAIPLDDHEIVTRAIQRGALIDDTPWAEGLHELCRSLDLDAQLDVRARRHARTFLTELLVHAPTPARPTTTGAAAPPSPGAPSLVIASFDDAAVENVLAALGDRLGVRRDPAGAPCDDRLVFASQFTGFEFERTWHVPRYSEWYDACRPTWAFDAVERSGHQVAAGAEYLEHLDLVHERWPNAVVVMVRTPLEPIVERVARAAIERRHVHTPDLDEAKVWRYWRWRVERAHERADATASTVAAVIECTAPDATDRTAALIDRLIAVVPGLDAQPS
;
A
#
# COMPACT_ATOMS: atom_id res chain seq x y z
N MET A 1 37.29 21.99 14.58
CA MET A 1 36.07 22.03 13.75
C MET A 1 35.22 20.81 14.06
N HIS A 2 34.00 21.00 14.59
CA HIS A 2 33.11 19.90 14.97
C HIS A 2 32.63 19.11 13.74
N PRO A 3 32.59 17.77 13.75
CA PRO A 3 32.09 16.94 12.64
C PRO A 3 30.66 17.28 12.21
N ARG A 4 29.85 17.84 13.12
CA ARG A 4 28.47 18.28 12.87
C ARG A 4 28.38 19.51 11.93
N LEU A 5 29.40 20.37 11.92
CA LEU A 5 29.42 21.56 11.05
C LEU A 5 29.92 21.28 9.64
N ARG A 6 30.63 20.17 9.42
CA ARG A 6 31.04 19.74 8.07
C ARG A 6 29.86 19.19 7.24
N ARG A 7 28.81 18.67 7.89
CA ARG A 7 27.58 18.20 7.23
C ARG A 7 26.61 19.31 6.81
N LEU A 8 26.80 20.55 7.29
CA LEU A 8 25.97 21.70 6.95
C LEU A 8 26.42 22.44 5.66
N GLY A 9 27.55 22.02 5.06
CA GLY A 9 28.17 22.67 3.91
C GLY A 9 27.80 22.10 2.53
N GLU A 10 27.25 20.88 2.47
CA GLU A 10 26.61 20.37 1.26
C GLU A 10 25.12 20.66 1.42
N ARG A 11 24.63 21.73 0.79
CA ARG A 11 23.18 22.01 0.74
C ARG A 11 22.51 20.78 0.15
N ALA A 12 21.91 19.95 1.01
CA ALA A 12 21.11 18.83 0.57
C ALA A 12 20.04 19.38 -0.38
N ILE A 13 20.02 18.89 -1.62
CA ILE A 13 19.02 19.28 -2.61
C ILE A 13 17.67 18.87 -2.02
N PRO A 14 16.75 19.82 -1.72
CA PRO A 14 15.44 19.48 -1.18
C PRO A 14 14.70 18.58 -2.17
N LEU A 15 13.86 17.70 -1.65
CA LEU A 15 12.95 16.93 -2.50
C LEU A 15 11.77 17.84 -2.82
N ASP A 16 11.85 18.49 -3.98
CA ASP A 16 10.83 19.41 -4.49
C ASP A 16 9.81 18.64 -5.33
N ASP A 17 8.57 18.61 -4.86
CA ASP A 17 7.43 17.99 -5.54
C ASP A 17 7.17 18.64 -6.91
N HIS A 18 7.32 19.96 -7.04
CA HIS A 18 7.21 20.65 -8.33
C HIS A 18 8.31 20.22 -9.32
N GLU A 19 9.53 20.00 -8.84
CA GLU A 19 10.61 19.46 -9.68
C GLU A 19 10.28 18.03 -10.16
N ILE A 20 9.77 17.18 -9.27
CA ILE A 20 9.37 15.80 -9.58
C ILE A 20 8.27 15.80 -10.64
N VAL A 21 7.20 16.58 -10.44
CA VAL A 21 6.09 16.68 -11.40
C VAL A 21 6.56 17.23 -12.74
N THR A 22 7.37 18.30 -12.75
CA THR A 22 7.91 18.88 -13.98
C THR A 22 8.74 17.88 -14.77
N ARG A 23 9.59 17.10 -14.09
CA ARG A 23 10.38 16.03 -14.71
C ARG A 23 9.50 14.91 -15.27
N ALA A 24 8.43 14.55 -14.57
CA ALA A 24 7.48 13.54 -15.04
C ALA A 24 6.77 14.02 -16.33
N ILE A 25 6.28 15.26 -16.35
CA ILE A 25 5.65 15.87 -17.54
C ILE A 25 6.62 15.91 -18.72
N GLN A 26 7.87 16.31 -18.50
CA GLN A 26 8.91 16.30 -19.55
C GLN A 26 9.19 14.91 -20.12
N ARG A 27 8.87 13.86 -19.36
CA ARG A 27 8.99 12.45 -19.76
C ARG A 27 7.69 11.86 -20.29
N GLY A 28 6.64 12.67 -20.46
CA GLY A 28 5.37 12.25 -21.05
C GLY A 28 4.31 11.77 -20.06
N ALA A 29 4.50 11.99 -18.76
CA ALA A 29 3.45 11.70 -17.77
C ALA A 29 2.19 12.53 -18.06
N LEU A 30 1.04 11.88 -18.02
CA LEU A 30 -0.26 12.54 -18.09
C LEU A 30 -0.70 12.88 -16.67
N ILE A 31 -0.57 14.16 -16.32
CA ILE A 31 -1.00 14.69 -15.03
C ILE A 31 -2.47 15.08 -15.17
N ASP A 32 -3.31 14.44 -14.37
CA ASP A 32 -4.73 14.73 -14.24
C ASP A 32 -5.00 15.64 -13.02
N ASP A 33 -6.26 16.02 -12.82
CA ASP A 33 -6.70 16.81 -11.66
C ASP A 33 -6.86 15.95 -10.38
N THR A 34 -6.31 14.73 -10.36
CA THR A 34 -6.43 13.84 -9.21
C THR A 34 -5.63 14.40 -8.02
N PRO A 35 -6.15 14.35 -6.78
CA PRO A 35 -5.53 14.98 -5.61
C PRO A 35 -4.29 14.23 -5.07
N TRP A 36 -3.65 13.35 -5.86
CA TRP A 36 -2.39 12.67 -5.49
C TRP A 36 -1.26 13.67 -5.18
N ALA A 37 -1.36 14.91 -5.66
CA ALA A 37 -0.40 15.97 -5.37
C ALA A 37 -0.25 16.23 -3.86
N GLU A 38 -1.31 16.09 -3.07
CA GLU A 38 -1.24 16.26 -1.62
C GLU A 38 -0.34 15.18 -0.98
N GLY A 39 -0.52 13.92 -1.38
CA GLY A 39 0.31 12.80 -0.90
C GLY A 39 1.77 12.94 -1.33
N LEU A 40 2.03 13.38 -2.57
CA LEU A 40 3.39 13.63 -3.03
C LEU A 40 4.06 14.75 -2.21
N HIS A 41 3.34 15.84 -1.96
CA HIS A 41 3.83 16.97 -1.18
C HIS A 41 4.24 16.53 0.24
N GLU A 42 3.35 15.83 0.94
CA GLU A 42 3.63 15.41 2.31
C GLU A 42 4.73 14.34 2.38
N LEU A 43 4.79 13.44 1.40
CA LEU A 43 5.88 12.47 1.31
C LEU A 43 7.22 13.16 1.11
N CYS A 44 7.33 14.11 0.18
CA CYS A 44 8.57 14.88 -0.06
C CYS A 44 9.01 15.63 1.21
N ARG A 45 8.07 16.31 1.86
CA ARG A 45 8.28 17.00 3.14
C ARG A 45 8.78 16.05 4.23
N SER A 46 8.18 14.87 4.34
CA SER A 46 8.53 13.85 5.34
C SER A 46 9.91 13.24 5.06
N LEU A 47 10.25 12.99 3.79
CA LEU A 47 11.58 12.51 3.40
C LEU A 47 12.68 13.53 3.73
N ASP A 48 12.39 14.82 3.58
CA ASP A 48 13.32 15.89 3.93
C ASP A 48 13.58 16.01 5.44
N LEU A 49 12.56 15.71 6.25
CA LEU A 49 12.61 15.96 7.69
C LEU A 49 12.99 14.71 8.51
N ASP A 50 12.53 13.53 8.10
CA ASP A 50 12.62 12.31 8.92
C ASP A 50 13.61 11.27 8.39
N ALA A 51 13.70 11.13 7.06
CA ALA A 51 14.35 9.99 6.44
C ALA A 51 15.89 10.06 6.45
N GLN A 52 16.47 11.22 6.79
CA GLN A 52 17.92 11.44 6.91
C GLN A 52 18.72 11.00 5.66
N LEU A 53 18.12 11.19 4.48
CA LEU A 53 18.69 10.74 3.22
C LEU A 53 19.96 11.52 2.85
N ASP A 54 21.01 10.80 2.43
CA ASP A 54 22.19 11.38 1.79
C ASP A 54 21.89 11.83 0.33
N VAL A 55 22.88 12.44 -0.33
CA VAL A 55 22.71 12.96 -1.71
C VAL A 55 22.35 11.85 -2.72
N ARG A 56 22.92 10.65 -2.56
CA ARG A 56 22.66 9.51 -3.47
C ARG A 56 21.25 8.98 -3.24
N ALA A 57 20.84 8.82 -2.00
CA ALA A 57 19.52 8.38 -1.59
C ALA A 57 18.43 9.38 -2.01
N ARG A 58 18.69 10.70 -1.88
CA ARG A 58 17.80 11.75 -2.40
C ARG A 58 17.63 11.67 -3.91
N ARG A 59 18.72 11.44 -4.66
CA ARG A 59 18.65 11.24 -6.10
C ARG A 59 17.80 10.02 -6.45
N HIS A 60 18.00 8.92 -5.72
CA HIS A 60 17.22 7.69 -5.91
C HIS A 60 15.73 7.91 -5.62
N ALA A 61 15.39 8.52 -4.47
CA ALA A 61 14.01 8.85 -4.10
C ALA A 61 13.35 9.74 -5.17
N ARG A 62 14.02 10.81 -5.62
CA ARG A 62 13.50 11.67 -6.70
C ARG A 62 13.25 10.89 -7.99
N THR A 63 14.19 10.05 -8.41
CA THR A 63 14.00 9.19 -9.60
C THR A 63 12.80 8.28 -9.41
N PHE A 64 12.72 7.57 -8.29
CA PHE A 64 11.62 6.66 -7.99
C PHE A 64 10.24 7.35 -8.01
N LEU A 65 10.10 8.47 -7.30
CA LEU A 65 8.85 9.25 -7.29
C LEU A 65 8.48 9.80 -8.68
N THR A 66 9.49 10.16 -9.48
CA THR A 66 9.26 10.56 -10.89
C THR A 66 8.78 9.38 -11.73
N GLU A 67 9.37 8.18 -11.58
CA GLU A 67 8.93 6.98 -12.30
C GLU A 67 7.51 6.58 -11.92
N LEU A 68 7.11 6.72 -10.65
CA LEU A 68 5.73 6.46 -10.23
C LEU A 68 4.73 7.35 -10.96
N LEU A 69 5.04 8.63 -11.21
CA LEU A 69 4.18 9.51 -12.02
C LEU A 69 4.20 9.14 -13.51
N VAL A 70 5.36 8.80 -14.06
CA VAL A 70 5.51 8.44 -15.48
C VAL A 70 4.76 7.14 -15.80
N HIS A 71 4.76 6.20 -14.87
CA HIS A 71 4.15 4.88 -15.01
C HIS A 71 2.87 4.72 -14.21
N ALA A 72 2.32 5.80 -13.67
CA ALA A 72 1.04 5.76 -12.98
C ALA A 72 0.00 5.16 -13.92
N PRO A 73 -0.77 4.14 -13.48
CA PRO A 73 -1.80 3.54 -14.30
C PRO A 73 -2.76 4.64 -14.76
N THR A 74 -2.72 4.97 -16.05
CA THR A 74 -3.57 6.01 -16.61
C THR A 74 -5.00 5.50 -16.58
N PRO A 75 -5.96 6.26 -16.02
CA PRO A 75 -7.36 5.84 -16.08
C PRO A 75 -7.75 5.69 -17.56
N ALA A 76 -8.34 4.53 -17.91
CA ALA A 76 -8.86 4.31 -19.25
C ALA A 76 -9.85 5.43 -19.57
N ARG A 77 -9.49 6.29 -20.54
CA ARG A 77 -10.34 7.39 -20.99
C ARG A 77 -11.64 6.78 -21.51
N PRO A 78 -12.84 7.24 -21.09
CA PRO A 78 -14.07 6.76 -21.69
C PRO A 78 -14.03 7.06 -23.18
N THR A 79 -13.97 6.02 -24.02
CA THR A 79 -13.98 6.19 -25.47
C THR A 79 -15.35 6.71 -25.87
N THR A 80 -15.40 7.96 -26.32
CA THR A 80 -16.53 8.61 -27.00
C THR A 80 -16.75 7.99 -28.38
N THR A 81 -17.05 6.70 -28.42
CA THR A 81 -17.53 6.00 -29.62
C THR A 81 -18.53 4.96 -29.16
N GLY A 82 -19.79 5.09 -29.59
CA GLY A 82 -20.97 4.35 -29.14
C GLY A 82 -21.00 2.85 -29.44
N ALA A 83 -19.93 2.13 -29.11
CA ALA A 83 -20.00 0.71 -28.75
C ALA A 83 -20.25 0.66 -27.23
N ALA A 84 -21.15 -0.22 -26.78
CA ALA A 84 -21.40 -0.44 -25.35
C ALA A 84 -20.05 -0.53 -24.63
N ALA A 85 -19.79 0.44 -23.74
CA ALA A 85 -18.60 0.42 -22.92
C ALA A 85 -18.57 -0.94 -22.20
N PRO A 86 -17.42 -1.63 -22.11
CA PRO A 86 -17.30 -2.75 -21.18
C PRO A 86 -17.80 -2.26 -19.80
N PRO A 87 -18.44 -3.13 -18.99
CA PRO A 87 -18.90 -2.72 -17.67
C PRO A 87 -17.75 -2.00 -16.98
N SER A 88 -18.00 -0.80 -16.48
CA SER A 88 -17.00 0.00 -15.80
C SER A 88 -16.26 -0.91 -14.81
N PRO A 89 -14.92 -0.88 -14.77
CA PRO A 89 -14.18 -1.60 -13.74
C PRO A 89 -14.83 -1.26 -12.39
N GLY A 90 -15.26 -2.33 -11.70
CA GLY A 90 -16.23 -2.24 -10.60
C GLY A 90 -15.56 -2.28 -9.25
N ALA A 91 -16.29 -1.85 -8.22
CA ALA A 91 -15.87 -2.00 -6.84
C ALA A 91 -15.45 -3.46 -6.54
N PRO A 92 -14.38 -3.67 -5.76
CA PRO A 92 -13.96 -5.00 -5.35
C PRO A 92 -15.08 -5.69 -4.57
N SER A 93 -15.28 -6.98 -4.84
CA SER A 93 -16.26 -7.80 -4.12
C SER A 93 -15.69 -8.40 -2.84
N LEU A 94 -14.36 -8.51 -2.75
CA LEU A 94 -13.62 -9.03 -1.61
C LEU A 94 -12.49 -8.08 -1.24
N VAL A 95 -12.39 -7.72 0.04
CA VAL A 95 -11.30 -6.90 0.59
C VAL A 95 -10.58 -7.69 1.66
N ILE A 96 -9.26 -7.87 1.51
CA ILE A 96 -8.39 -8.51 2.50
C ILE A 96 -7.58 -7.42 3.20
N ALA A 97 -8.03 -7.03 4.39
CA ALA A 97 -7.41 -6.02 5.22
C ALA A 97 -6.36 -6.66 6.14
N SER A 98 -5.09 -6.30 5.98
CA SER A 98 -4.00 -6.88 6.77
C SER A 98 -2.76 -6.01 6.73
N PHE A 99 -2.09 -5.92 7.87
CA PHE A 99 -0.78 -5.29 7.96
C PHE A 99 0.38 -6.23 7.57
N ASP A 100 0.07 -7.52 7.40
CA ASP A 100 1.04 -8.57 7.11
C ASP A 100 0.97 -9.03 5.67
N ASP A 101 1.80 -8.43 4.82
CA ASP A 101 1.90 -8.78 3.39
C ASP A 101 2.12 -10.26 3.15
N ALA A 102 2.96 -10.94 3.94
CA ALA A 102 3.23 -12.36 3.73
C ALA A 102 1.96 -13.20 3.97
N ALA A 103 1.15 -12.82 4.97
CA ALA A 103 -0.13 -13.47 5.21
C ALA A 103 -1.14 -13.16 4.10
N VAL A 104 -1.16 -11.92 3.59
CA VAL A 104 -1.98 -11.54 2.42
C VAL A 104 -1.63 -12.39 1.21
N GLU A 105 -0.34 -12.50 0.87
CA GLU A 105 0.11 -13.31 -0.27
C GLU A 105 -0.29 -14.79 -0.10
N ASN A 106 -0.21 -15.34 1.12
CA ASN A 106 -0.64 -16.71 1.38
C ASN A 106 -2.15 -16.89 1.19
N VAL A 107 -2.96 -15.93 1.64
CA VAL A 107 -4.42 -15.97 1.44
C VAL A 107 -4.76 -15.81 -0.05
N LEU A 108 -4.12 -14.86 -0.74
CA LEU A 108 -4.31 -14.65 -2.18
C LEU A 108 -3.88 -15.87 -3.01
N ALA A 109 -2.76 -16.51 -2.67
CA ALA A 109 -2.30 -17.73 -3.32
C ALA A 109 -3.32 -18.85 -3.16
N ALA A 110 -3.80 -19.07 -1.94
CA ALA A 110 -4.77 -20.12 -1.66
C ALA A 110 -6.15 -19.83 -2.29
N LEU A 111 -6.58 -18.57 -2.41
CA LEU A 111 -7.75 -18.17 -3.18
C LEU A 111 -7.55 -18.43 -4.68
N GLY A 112 -6.38 -18.08 -5.23
CA GLY A 112 -6.02 -18.31 -6.63
C GLY A 112 -6.06 -19.79 -7.01
N ASP A 113 -5.44 -20.66 -6.20
CA ASP A 113 -5.40 -22.11 -6.43
C ASP A 113 -6.78 -22.75 -6.45
N ARG A 114 -7.72 -22.22 -5.66
CA ARG A 114 -9.03 -22.85 -5.40
C ARG A 114 -10.17 -22.27 -6.23
N LEU A 115 -10.09 -20.99 -6.59
CA LEU A 115 -11.19 -20.26 -7.23
C LEU A 115 -10.85 -19.79 -8.64
N GLY A 116 -9.59 -19.94 -9.07
CA GLY A 116 -9.15 -19.38 -10.35
C GLY A 116 -9.27 -17.86 -10.39
N VAL A 117 -9.30 -17.19 -9.22
CA VAL A 117 -9.23 -15.73 -9.10
C VAL A 117 -8.00 -15.30 -9.88
N ARG A 118 -8.23 -14.71 -11.05
CA ARG A 118 -7.15 -14.28 -11.93
C ARG A 118 -6.41 -13.16 -11.24
N ARG A 119 -5.17 -13.45 -10.88
CA ARG A 119 -4.09 -12.49 -10.65
C ARG A 119 -3.93 -11.59 -11.88
N ASP A 120 -4.79 -10.58 -12.08
CA ASP A 120 -4.79 -9.71 -13.27
C ASP A 120 -4.93 -10.51 -14.62
N PRO A 121 -5.49 -9.96 -15.71
CA PRO A 121 -5.26 -10.53 -17.04
C PRO A 121 -3.77 -10.80 -17.38
N ALA A 122 -2.81 -10.15 -16.71
CA ALA A 122 -1.36 -10.34 -16.91
C ALA A 122 -0.67 -11.41 -16.01
N GLY A 123 -1.38 -12.05 -15.08
CA GLY A 123 -0.80 -13.07 -14.17
C GLY A 123 -0.02 -12.51 -12.97
N ALA A 124 -0.02 -11.19 -12.78
CA ALA A 124 0.61 -10.53 -11.63
C ALA A 124 -0.33 -10.54 -10.41
N PRO A 125 0.16 -10.81 -9.18
CA PRO A 125 -0.67 -10.68 -7.98
C PRO A 125 -1.39 -9.32 -7.97
N CYS A 126 -2.60 -9.25 -7.40
CA CYS A 126 -3.35 -7.99 -7.26
C CYS A 126 -2.48 -6.98 -6.51
N ASP A 127 -1.73 -6.17 -7.23
CA ASP A 127 -0.72 -5.29 -6.64
C ASP A 127 -1.32 -3.92 -6.41
N ASP A 128 -2.33 -3.87 -5.54
CA ASP A 128 -2.89 -2.61 -5.05
C ASP A 128 -1.80 -1.73 -4.44
N ARG A 129 -0.68 -2.32 -3.97
CA ARG A 129 0.46 -1.55 -3.47
C ARG A 129 0.98 -0.59 -4.55
N LEU A 130 1.04 -1.01 -5.81
CA LEU A 130 1.40 -0.12 -6.92
C LEU A 130 0.31 0.92 -7.20
N VAL A 131 -0.96 0.57 -7.06
CA VAL A 131 -2.07 1.54 -7.18
C VAL A 131 -1.91 2.63 -6.11
N PHE A 132 -1.84 2.26 -4.83
CA PHE A 132 -1.64 3.22 -3.73
C PHE A 132 -0.30 3.97 -3.81
N ALA A 133 0.79 3.31 -4.24
CA ALA A 133 2.07 3.99 -4.44
C ALA A 133 1.99 5.05 -5.55
N SER A 134 1.29 4.76 -6.66
CA SER A 134 1.07 5.75 -7.72
C SER A 134 0.23 6.95 -7.29
N GLN A 135 -0.53 6.81 -6.19
CA GLN A 135 -1.35 7.85 -5.59
C GLN A 135 -0.68 8.53 -4.39
N PHE A 136 0.58 8.18 -4.10
CA PHE A 136 1.38 8.65 -2.97
C PHE A 136 0.73 8.40 -1.60
N THR A 137 0.01 7.28 -1.49
CA THR A 137 -0.77 6.83 -0.33
C THR A 137 -0.41 5.39 0.07
N GLY A 138 0.78 4.93 -0.30
CA GLY A 138 1.21 3.54 -0.15
C GLY A 138 2.05 3.31 1.10
N PHE A 139 1.79 2.18 1.75
CA PHE A 139 2.55 1.76 2.94
C PHE A 139 4.03 1.42 2.62
N GLU A 140 4.32 1.20 1.33
CA GLU A 140 5.65 0.97 0.79
C GLU A 140 6.64 2.08 1.15
N PHE A 141 6.22 3.35 1.16
CA PHE A 141 7.11 4.47 1.46
C PHE A 141 7.64 4.43 2.90
N GLU A 142 6.79 4.06 3.87
CA GLU A 142 7.20 3.88 5.26
C GLU A 142 8.26 2.77 5.38
N ARG A 143 8.08 1.69 4.63
CA ARG A 143 8.99 0.52 4.62
C ARG A 143 10.30 0.81 3.92
N THR A 144 10.31 1.72 2.96
CA THR A 144 11.51 2.09 2.21
C THR A 144 12.33 3.14 2.97
N TRP A 145 11.69 4.19 3.51
CA TRP A 145 12.42 5.34 4.05
C TRP A 145 12.22 5.64 5.52
N HIS A 146 11.27 4.97 6.19
CA HIS A 146 10.91 5.21 7.59
C HIS A 146 10.62 6.70 7.83
N VAL A 147 9.39 7.08 7.48
CA VAL A 147 8.87 8.46 7.46
C VAL A 147 7.68 8.59 8.43
N PRO A 148 7.92 8.73 9.75
CA PRO A 148 6.84 8.78 10.74
C PRO A 148 5.83 9.91 10.51
N ARG A 149 6.26 11.08 10.05
CA ARG A 149 5.34 12.20 9.75
C ARG A 149 4.38 11.87 8.61
N TYR A 150 4.86 11.20 7.58
CA TYR A 150 4.02 10.72 6.50
C TYR A 150 2.97 9.74 7.03
N SER A 151 3.35 8.85 7.95
CA SER A 151 2.43 7.93 8.59
C SER A 151 1.35 8.63 9.41
N GLU A 152 1.72 9.65 10.18
CA GLU A 152 0.78 10.47 10.96
C GLU A 152 -0.19 11.24 10.05
N TRP A 153 0.30 11.80 8.93
CA TRP A 153 -0.56 12.41 7.93
C TRP A 153 -1.47 11.38 7.28
N TYR A 154 -0.94 10.22 6.86
CA TYR A 154 -1.71 9.19 6.16
C TYR A 154 -2.85 8.67 7.04
N ASP A 155 -2.58 8.46 8.32
CA ASP A 155 -3.58 8.05 9.31
C ASP A 155 -4.71 9.07 9.51
N ALA A 156 -4.40 10.37 9.36
CA ALA A 156 -5.37 11.45 9.47
C ALA A 156 -6.05 11.80 8.14
N CYS A 157 -5.42 11.46 7.01
CA CYS A 157 -5.95 11.74 5.69
C CYS A 157 -7.10 10.78 5.37
N ARG A 158 -8.02 11.22 4.49
CA ARG A 158 -9.00 10.33 3.86
C ARG A 158 -8.61 10.25 2.38
N PRO A 159 -7.82 9.26 1.95
CA PRO A 159 -7.26 9.19 0.61
C PRO A 159 -8.31 8.72 -0.39
N THR A 160 -9.37 9.51 -0.57
CA THR A 160 -10.54 9.09 -1.34
C THR A 160 -10.16 8.76 -2.78
N TRP A 161 -9.27 9.55 -3.38
CA TRP A 161 -8.76 9.35 -4.74
C TRP A 161 -8.04 8.01 -4.95
N ALA A 162 -7.39 7.48 -3.91
CA ALA A 162 -6.66 6.22 -4.02
C ALA A 162 -7.61 5.03 -4.19
N PHE A 163 -8.73 5.04 -3.46
CA PHE A 163 -9.80 4.06 -3.62
C PHE A 163 -10.52 4.21 -4.97
N ASP A 164 -10.69 5.44 -5.49
CA ASP A 164 -11.21 5.61 -6.86
C ASP A 164 -10.24 5.03 -7.89
N ALA A 165 -8.92 5.08 -7.64
CA ALA A 165 -7.92 4.44 -8.49
C ALA A 165 -8.01 2.92 -8.44
N VAL A 166 -8.29 2.32 -7.28
CA VAL A 166 -8.55 0.88 -7.13
C VAL A 166 -9.82 0.47 -7.88
N GLU A 167 -10.91 1.24 -7.78
CA GLU A 167 -12.11 0.96 -8.56
C GLU A 167 -11.83 0.98 -10.07
N ARG A 168 -11.03 1.95 -10.52
CA ARG A 168 -10.63 2.06 -11.93
C ARG A 168 -9.70 0.94 -12.40
N SER A 169 -8.93 0.31 -11.51
CA SER A 169 -8.11 -0.85 -11.87
C SER A 169 -8.95 -2.11 -12.12
N GLY A 170 -10.18 -2.15 -11.59
CA GLY A 170 -11.12 -3.25 -11.83
C GLY A 170 -10.76 -4.54 -11.11
N HIS A 171 -9.95 -4.44 -10.05
CA HIS A 171 -9.59 -5.59 -9.23
C HIS A 171 -10.83 -6.13 -8.51
N GLN A 172 -11.13 -7.41 -8.71
CA GLN A 172 -12.22 -8.08 -7.97
C GLN A 172 -11.87 -8.29 -6.50
N VAL A 173 -10.58 -8.54 -6.23
CA VAL A 173 -10.03 -8.72 -4.89
C VAL A 173 -9.06 -7.58 -4.62
N ALA A 174 -9.32 -6.84 -3.56
CA ALA A 174 -8.48 -5.78 -3.04
C ALA A 174 -7.74 -6.29 -1.79
N ALA A 175 -6.45 -6.02 -1.64
CA ALA A 175 -5.69 -6.53 -0.49
C ALA A 175 -4.50 -5.63 -0.08
N GLY A 176 -4.32 -5.44 1.24
CA GLY A 176 -3.25 -4.59 1.76
C GLY A 176 -3.51 -3.99 3.14
N ALA A 177 -2.53 -3.21 3.62
CA ALA A 177 -2.58 -2.52 4.91
C ALA A 177 -3.45 -1.26 4.82
N GLU A 178 -3.52 -0.65 3.65
CA GLU A 178 -4.27 0.55 3.35
C GLU A 178 -5.76 0.37 3.65
N TYR A 179 -6.30 -0.83 3.40
CA TYR A 179 -7.69 -1.18 3.70
C TYR A 179 -7.95 -1.39 5.20
N LEU A 180 -6.94 -1.85 5.95
CA LEU A 180 -7.04 -1.95 7.40
C LEU A 180 -7.06 -0.56 8.04
N GLU A 181 -6.30 0.39 7.48
CA GLU A 181 -6.18 1.75 8.00
C GLU A 181 -7.41 2.61 7.72
N HIS A 182 -8.04 2.37 6.58
CA HIS A 182 -9.20 3.12 6.10
C HIS A 182 -10.43 2.23 5.93
N LEU A 183 -10.68 1.36 6.91
CA LEU A 183 -11.81 0.43 6.85
C LEU A 183 -13.16 1.14 6.81
N ASP A 184 -13.24 2.33 7.40
CA ASP A 184 -14.41 3.19 7.29
C ASP A 184 -14.66 3.62 5.83
N LEU A 185 -13.61 3.97 5.06
CA LEU A 185 -13.74 4.26 3.63
C LEU A 185 -14.11 3.01 2.83
N VAL A 186 -13.59 1.83 3.19
CA VAL A 186 -13.99 0.55 2.58
C VAL A 186 -15.50 0.35 2.73
N HIS A 187 -16.04 0.48 3.93
CA HIS A 187 -17.47 0.30 4.21
C HIS A 187 -18.34 1.38 3.56
N GLU A 188 -17.86 2.61 3.52
CA GLU A 188 -18.56 3.74 2.89
C GLU A 188 -18.69 3.55 1.38
N ARG A 189 -17.58 3.20 0.70
CA ARG A 189 -17.53 3.09 -0.76
C ARG A 189 -18.02 1.77 -1.29
N TRP A 190 -17.65 0.68 -0.62
CA TRP A 190 -17.92 -0.68 -1.06
C TRP A 190 -18.79 -1.39 -0.02
N PRO A 191 -20.02 -0.91 0.23
CA PRO A 191 -20.89 -1.45 1.29
C PRO A 191 -21.29 -2.91 1.06
N ASN A 192 -21.12 -3.41 -0.17
CA ASN A 192 -21.39 -4.80 -0.54
C ASN A 192 -20.12 -5.67 -0.57
N ALA A 193 -18.93 -5.09 -0.37
CA ALA A 193 -17.70 -5.86 -0.34
C ALA A 193 -17.65 -6.72 0.91
N VAL A 194 -17.24 -7.97 0.75
CA VAL A 194 -16.95 -8.82 1.89
C VAL A 194 -15.57 -8.48 2.40
N VAL A 195 -15.50 -7.95 3.62
CA VAL A 195 -14.23 -7.60 4.26
C VAL A 195 -13.74 -8.76 5.11
N VAL A 196 -12.49 -9.13 4.90
CA VAL A 196 -11.78 -10.17 5.60
C VAL A 196 -10.54 -9.56 6.23
N MET A 197 -10.41 -9.71 7.54
CA MET A 197 -9.25 -9.23 8.27
C MET A 197 -8.27 -10.39 8.50
N VAL A 198 -7.00 -10.19 8.17
CA VAL A 198 -5.93 -11.15 8.51
C VAL A 198 -5.09 -10.56 9.63
N ARG A 199 -4.95 -11.33 10.70
CA ARG A 199 -4.20 -11.01 11.91
C ARG A 199 -3.04 -11.97 12.06
N THR A 200 -1.86 -11.42 12.29
CA THR A 200 -0.68 -12.19 12.67
C THR A 200 -0.26 -11.69 14.05
N PRO A 201 0.27 -12.55 14.95
CA PRO A 201 0.76 -12.10 16.24
C PRO A 201 1.78 -10.96 16.10
N LEU A 202 1.78 -10.05 17.08
CA LEU A 202 2.55 -8.79 17.04
C LEU A 202 4.04 -9.02 16.75
N GLU A 203 4.70 -9.83 17.57
CA GLU A 203 6.16 -9.99 17.48
C GLU A 203 6.64 -10.54 16.13
N PRO A 204 6.02 -11.58 15.52
CA PRO A 204 6.36 -12.03 14.17
C PRO A 204 6.25 -10.94 13.09
N ILE A 205 5.21 -10.08 13.13
CA ILE A 205 5.08 -8.99 12.15
C ILE A 205 6.19 -7.99 12.39
N VAL A 206 6.34 -7.49 13.62
CA VAL A 206 7.34 -6.47 13.99
C VAL A 206 8.72 -6.92 13.59
N GLU A 207 9.07 -8.19 13.85
CA GLU A 207 10.36 -8.76 13.46
C GLU A 207 10.59 -8.71 11.95
N ARG A 208 9.62 -9.16 11.15
CA ARG A 208 9.75 -9.15 9.69
C ARG A 208 9.84 -7.74 9.11
N VAL A 209 8.93 -6.85 9.51
CA VAL A 209 8.85 -5.50 8.90
C VAL A 209 10.02 -4.62 9.34
N ALA A 210 10.45 -4.71 10.61
CA ALA A 210 11.59 -3.94 11.09
C ALA A 210 12.90 -4.41 10.43
N ARG A 211 13.12 -5.72 10.33
CA ARG A 211 14.32 -6.27 9.68
C ARG A 211 14.39 -5.88 8.21
N ALA A 212 13.29 -6.05 7.47
CA ALA A 212 13.23 -5.64 6.06
C ALA A 212 13.46 -4.13 5.87
N ALA A 213 12.90 -3.28 6.74
CA ALA A 213 13.12 -1.84 6.68
C ALA A 213 14.58 -1.44 6.99
N ILE A 214 15.21 -2.10 7.97
CA ILE A 214 16.62 -1.90 8.32
C ILE A 214 17.52 -2.27 7.13
N GLU A 215 17.30 -3.46 6.54
CA GLU A 215 18.06 -3.92 5.37
C GLU A 215 17.97 -2.93 4.20
N ARG A 216 16.77 -2.41 3.90
CA ARG A 216 16.58 -1.40 2.85
C ARG A 216 17.26 -0.07 3.17
N ARG A 217 17.18 0.40 4.42
CA ARG A 217 17.76 1.69 4.81
C ARG A 217 19.27 1.67 4.91
N HIS A 218 19.90 0.56 5.26
CA HIS A 218 21.37 0.45 5.29
C HIS A 218 22.01 0.78 3.94
N VAL A 219 21.29 0.57 2.83
CA VAL A 219 21.73 0.95 1.47
C VAL A 219 21.90 2.48 1.31
N HIS A 220 21.13 3.25 2.08
CA HIS A 220 20.97 4.70 1.92
C HIS A 220 21.45 5.51 3.14
N THR A 221 21.64 4.85 4.29
CA THR A 221 22.02 5.49 5.56
C THR A 221 22.89 4.51 6.36
N PRO A 222 24.23 4.50 6.15
CA PRO A 222 25.12 3.55 6.82
C PRO A 222 25.16 3.68 8.35
N ASP A 223 24.93 4.90 8.87
CA ASP A 223 24.90 5.20 10.32
C ASP A 223 23.47 5.08 10.91
N LEU A 224 22.66 4.15 10.42
CA LEU A 224 21.26 3.99 10.83
C LEU A 224 21.13 3.59 12.31
N ASP A 225 20.31 4.32 13.07
CA ASP A 225 19.86 3.89 14.40
C ASP A 225 18.76 2.82 14.26
N GLU A 226 19.17 1.55 14.26
CA GLU A 226 18.26 0.40 14.16
C GLU A 226 17.26 0.37 15.32
N ALA A 227 17.67 0.74 16.54
CA ALA A 227 16.77 0.72 17.69
C ALA A 227 15.61 1.70 17.53
N LYS A 228 15.83 2.84 16.85
CA LYS A 228 14.76 3.76 16.46
C LYS A 228 13.80 3.12 15.46
N VAL A 229 14.32 2.42 14.45
CA VAL A 229 13.50 1.72 13.44
C VAL A 229 12.65 0.62 14.07
N TRP A 230 13.23 -0.18 14.98
CA TRP A 230 12.50 -1.19 15.76
C TRP A 230 11.38 -0.60 16.59
N ARG A 231 11.64 0.52 17.28
CA ARG A 231 10.64 1.20 18.11
C ARG A 231 9.48 1.72 17.26
N TYR A 232 9.80 2.33 16.12
CA TYR A 232 8.79 2.80 15.18
C TYR A 232 7.90 1.67 14.69
N TRP A 233 8.49 0.57 14.19
CA TRP A 233 7.71 -0.53 13.65
C TRP A 233 6.89 -1.25 14.71
N ARG A 234 7.39 -1.36 15.95
CA ARG A 234 6.57 -1.85 17.07
C ARG A 234 5.36 -0.97 17.30
N TRP A 235 5.56 0.34 17.51
CA TRP A 235 4.46 1.30 17.68
C TRP A 235 3.47 1.24 16.51
N ARG A 236 3.98 1.13 15.28
CA ARG A 236 3.17 1.14 14.07
C ARG A 236 2.29 -0.11 13.93
N VAL A 237 2.83 -1.29 14.25
CA VAL A 237 2.06 -2.55 14.23
C VAL A 237 1.10 -2.62 15.42
N GLU A 238 1.51 -2.15 16.61
CA GLU A 238 0.62 -2.01 17.77
C GLU A 238 -0.61 -1.17 17.42
N ARG A 239 -0.41 0.00 16.80
CA ARG A 239 -1.50 0.86 16.32
C ARG A 239 -2.41 0.15 15.31
N ALA A 240 -1.83 -0.59 14.36
CA ALA A 240 -2.60 -1.37 13.39
C ALA A 240 -3.44 -2.47 14.07
N HIS A 241 -2.90 -3.13 15.09
CA HIS A 241 -3.63 -4.12 15.90
C HIS A 241 -4.75 -3.51 16.73
N GLU A 242 -4.50 -2.36 17.38
CA GLU A 242 -5.54 -1.64 18.11
C GLU A 242 -6.71 -1.26 17.18
N ARG A 243 -6.40 -0.80 15.97
CA ARG A 243 -7.41 -0.51 14.93
C ARG A 243 -8.14 -1.77 14.48
N ALA A 244 -7.41 -2.86 14.26
CA ALA A 244 -7.99 -4.16 13.92
C ALA A 244 -8.99 -4.61 15.00
N ASP A 245 -8.61 -4.52 16.27
CA ASP A 245 -9.46 -4.88 17.41
C ASP A 245 -10.70 -3.99 17.49
N ALA A 246 -10.56 -2.68 17.28
CA ALA A 246 -11.67 -1.73 17.29
C ALA A 246 -12.67 -1.95 16.16
N THR A 247 -12.24 -2.57 15.05
CA THR A 247 -13.06 -2.72 13.84
C THR A 247 -13.43 -4.17 13.52
N ALA A 248 -12.94 -5.15 14.29
CA ALA A 248 -13.16 -6.58 14.06
C ALA A 248 -14.64 -6.99 14.00
N SER A 249 -15.53 -6.29 14.70
CA SER A 249 -16.98 -6.57 14.65
C SER A 249 -17.66 -6.07 13.36
N THR A 250 -16.96 -5.30 12.53
CA THR A 250 -17.49 -4.71 11.29
C THR A 250 -17.11 -5.51 10.05
N VAL A 251 -16.22 -6.49 10.18
CA VAL A 251 -15.77 -7.34 9.08
C VAL A 251 -16.51 -8.67 9.07
N ALA A 252 -16.57 -9.32 7.91
CA ALA A 252 -17.25 -10.61 7.78
C ALA A 252 -16.49 -11.74 8.48
N ALA A 253 -15.16 -11.67 8.52
CA ALA A 253 -14.31 -12.67 9.15
C ALA A 253 -12.97 -12.10 9.62
N VAL A 254 -12.42 -12.71 10.67
CA VAL A 254 -11.05 -12.48 11.16
C VAL A 254 -10.27 -13.78 11.10
N ILE A 255 -9.05 -13.73 10.56
CA ILE A 255 -8.16 -14.87 10.34
C ILE A 255 -6.92 -14.71 11.20
N GLU A 256 -6.67 -15.68 12.07
CA GLU A 256 -5.46 -15.71 12.87
C GLU A 256 -4.36 -16.57 12.20
N CYS A 257 -3.36 -15.90 11.64
CA CYS A 257 -2.16 -16.48 11.06
C CYS A 257 -1.06 -16.63 12.12
N THR A 258 -0.99 -17.81 12.76
CA THR A 258 -0.04 -18.04 13.86
C THR A 258 1.31 -18.65 13.43
N ALA A 259 1.48 -19.09 12.17
CA ALA A 259 2.70 -19.73 11.67
C ALA A 259 2.75 -19.80 10.12
N PRO A 260 3.92 -20.10 9.50
CA PRO A 260 4.05 -20.32 8.06
C PRO A 260 3.26 -21.54 7.54
N ASP A 261 2.97 -22.52 8.40
CA ASP A 261 2.13 -23.69 8.10
C ASP A 261 0.64 -23.34 8.19
N ALA A 262 0.25 -22.26 7.52
CA ALA A 262 -1.12 -21.75 7.50
C ALA A 262 -2.06 -22.60 6.63
N THR A 263 -1.54 -23.54 5.85
CA THR A 263 -2.23 -24.19 4.71
C THR A 263 -3.60 -24.79 5.07
N ASP A 264 -3.69 -25.55 6.17
CA ASP A 264 -4.95 -26.21 6.57
C ASP A 264 -5.98 -25.23 7.15
N ARG A 265 -5.54 -24.20 7.89
CA ARG A 265 -6.44 -23.15 8.41
C ARG A 265 -6.89 -22.23 7.28
N THR A 266 -6.01 -21.92 6.33
CA THR A 266 -6.32 -21.15 5.13
C THR A 266 -7.31 -21.91 4.25
N ALA A 267 -7.21 -23.24 4.14
CA ALA A 267 -8.16 -24.05 3.38
C ALA A 267 -9.58 -24.02 3.96
N ALA A 268 -9.75 -24.26 5.26
CA ALA A 268 -11.06 -24.22 5.92
C ALA A 268 -11.65 -22.80 5.96
N LEU A 269 -10.79 -21.79 6.01
CA LEU A 269 -11.17 -20.40 5.87
C LEU A 269 -11.71 -20.09 4.46
N ILE A 270 -11.01 -20.53 3.41
CA ILE A 270 -11.48 -20.31 2.03
C ILE A 270 -12.86 -20.92 1.84
N ASP A 271 -13.12 -22.11 2.41
CA ASP A 271 -14.45 -22.72 2.40
C ASP A 271 -15.50 -21.82 3.07
N ARG A 272 -15.14 -21.16 4.18
CA ARG A 272 -16.02 -20.16 4.81
C ARG A 272 -16.19 -18.92 3.92
N LEU A 273 -15.12 -18.39 3.34
CA LEU A 273 -15.19 -17.21 2.46
C LEU A 273 -16.08 -17.46 1.24
N ILE A 274 -15.93 -18.62 0.59
CA ILE A 274 -16.80 -19.04 -0.52
C ILE A 274 -18.27 -19.06 -0.06
N ALA A 275 -18.54 -19.55 1.15
CA ALA A 275 -19.91 -19.61 1.66
C ALA A 275 -20.52 -18.22 1.96
N VAL A 276 -19.71 -17.20 2.28
CA VAL A 276 -20.20 -15.84 2.59
C VAL A 276 -20.07 -14.82 1.47
N VAL A 277 -19.31 -15.11 0.40
CA VAL A 277 -19.19 -14.22 -0.77
C VAL A 277 -19.93 -14.83 -1.97
N PRO A 278 -21.19 -14.43 -2.23
CA PRO A 278 -21.95 -14.97 -3.36
C PRO A 278 -21.23 -14.73 -4.69
N GLY A 279 -20.98 -15.80 -5.46
CA GLY A 279 -20.35 -15.72 -6.77
C GLY A 279 -18.81 -15.68 -6.77
N LEU A 280 -18.16 -15.83 -5.61
CA LEU A 280 -16.69 -15.96 -5.54
C LEU A 280 -16.18 -17.27 -6.18
N ASP A 281 -17.03 -18.29 -6.27
CA ASP A 281 -16.82 -19.58 -6.93
C ASP A 281 -17.33 -19.64 -8.38
N ALA A 282 -17.97 -18.56 -8.86
CA ALA A 282 -18.45 -18.50 -10.22
C ALA A 282 -17.25 -18.32 -11.17
N GLN A 283 -16.76 -19.45 -11.70
CA GLN A 283 -15.79 -19.48 -12.79
C GLN A 283 -16.30 -18.57 -13.93
N PRO A 284 -15.47 -17.67 -14.49
CA PRO A 284 -15.85 -16.97 -15.72
C PRO A 284 -15.98 -18.02 -16.83
N SER A 285 -17.21 -18.24 -17.28
CA SER A 285 -17.53 -19.04 -18.45
C SER A 285 -16.89 -18.50 -19.72
#